data_AF-A0A7V2X7W1-F1
#
_entry.id   AF-A0A7V2X7W1-F1
#
_cell.length_a   1.000
_cell.length_b   1.000
_cell.length_c   1.000
_cell.angle_alpha   90.00
_cell.angle_beta   90.00
_cell.angle_gamma   90.00
#
_symmetry.space_group_name_H-M   'P 1'
#
loop_
_entity.id
_entity.type
_entity.pdbx_description
1 polymer ?
#
loop_
_entity_poly.entity_id
_entity_poly.type
_entity_poly.pdbx_seq_one_letter_code
_entity_poly.pdbx_strand_id
1 'polypeptide(L)'
;MLVQWTGRLRGGTVFRHPVSSLDIVPTALEAAGAAPERNPAGDHPATAVPDQAGAEPDLDGVSLLPFLTGGRSGEPHDVLYWHYGPEHALRSGPWKLLRRRSDDRPRLYHLATDIAETRDLADEQPERYAALKAKLDAWLAASDAEAARRAAEPHQPEARPAP
;
A
#
# COMPACT_ATOMS: atom_id res chain seq x y z
N MET A 1 10.39 11.01 -1.20
CA MET A 1 9.52 11.47 -2.30
C MET A 1 9.48 12.99 -2.28
N LEU A 2 9.49 13.64 -3.44
CA LEU A 2 9.31 15.10 -3.58
C LEU A 2 8.20 15.34 -4.62
N VAL A 3 7.32 16.30 -4.34
CA VAL A 3 6.22 16.69 -5.22
C VAL A 3 6.21 18.21 -5.32
N GLN A 4 6.10 18.74 -6.54
CA GLN A 4 5.97 20.17 -6.79
C GLN A 4 4.81 20.41 -7.76
N TRP A 5 3.93 21.34 -7.40
CA TRP A 5 2.89 21.82 -8.30
C TRP A 5 2.67 23.33 -8.09
N THR A 6 3.28 24.11 -8.97
CA THR A 6 3.20 25.58 -8.93
C THR A 6 1.75 26.04 -9.01
N GLY A 7 1.35 26.91 -8.08
CA GLY A 7 -0.01 27.44 -8.01
C GLY A 7 -1.06 26.52 -7.37
N ARG A 8 -0.70 25.28 -6.99
CA ARG A 8 -1.60 24.35 -6.29
C ARG A 8 -1.07 23.91 -4.94
N LEU A 9 0.23 23.59 -4.84
CA LEU A 9 0.86 23.17 -3.59
C LEU A 9 1.69 24.30 -3.01
N ARG A 10 1.59 24.48 -1.68
CA ARG A 10 2.41 25.44 -0.94
C ARG A 10 3.86 24.93 -0.91
N GLY A 11 4.80 25.76 -1.35
CA GLY A 11 6.23 25.43 -1.28
C GLY A 11 6.75 25.32 0.15
N GLY A 12 7.79 24.49 0.35
CA GLY A 12 8.48 24.35 1.63
C GLY A 12 7.71 23.59 2.72
N THR A 13 6.58 22.96 2.39
CA THR A 13 5.80 22.15 3.34
C THR A 13 6.38 20.75 3.50
N VAL A 14 6.29 20.20 4.71
CA VAL A 14 6.69 18.82 5.01
C VAL A 14 5.46 18.01 5.43
N PHE A 15 5.15 16.97 4.66
CA PHE A 15 4.16 15.95 5.03
C PHE A 15 4.90 14.76 5.64
N ARG A 16 4.57 14.41 6.89
CA ARG A 16 5.32 13.41 7.68
C ARG A 16 4.65 12.05 7.78
N HIS A 17 3.39 11.93 7.36
CA HIS A 17 2.71 10.64 7.38
C HIS A 17 3.26 9.72 6.29
N PRO A 18 3.25 8.39 6.51
CA PRO A 18 3.71 7.42 5.53
C PRO A 18 2.93 7.52 4.22
N VAL A 19 3.64 7.36 3.11
CA VAL A 19 3.12 7.34 1.74
C VAL A 19 3.80 6.22 0.96
N SER A 20 3.19 5.82 -0.15
CA SER A 20 3.65 4.73 -1.02
C SER A 20 3.92 5.24 -2.44
N SER A 21 4.77 4.55 -3.20
CA SER A 21 4.88 4.79 -4.64
C SER A 21 3.59 4.44 -5.38
N LEU A 22 2.77 3.54 -4.81
CA LEU A 22 1.45 3.18 -5.34
C LEU A 22 0.50 4.37 -5.35
N ASP A 23 0.74 5.39 -4.52
CA ASP A 23 -0.07 6.61 -4.44
C ASP A 23 0.12 7.55 -5.64
N ILE A 24 1.19 7.36 -6.43
CA ILE A 24 1.53 8.25 -7.55
C ILE A 24 0.44 8.19 -8.63
N VAL A 25 -0.01 7.00 -9.00
CA VAL A 25 -1.03 6.81 -10.05
C VAL A 25 -2.38 7.45 -9.67
N PRO A 26 -3.03 7.12 -8.54
CA PRO A 26 -4.29 7.75 -8.17
C PRO A 26 -4.15 9.27 -7.94
N THR A 27 -3.00 9.73 -7.42
CA THR A 27 -2.70 11.16 -7.30
C THR A 27 -2.64 11.85 -8.67
N ALA A 28 -1.99 11.23 -9.66
CA ALA A 28 -1.90 11.76 -11.01
C ALA A 28 -3.24 11.73 -11.75
N LEU A 29 -4.04 10.67 -11.56
CA LEU A 29 -5.39 10.56 -12.12
C LEU A 29 -6.31 11.66 -11.58
N GLU A 30 -6.31 11.89 -10.25
CA GLU A 30 -7.07 13.00 -9.66
C GLU A 30 -6.56 14.36 -10.14
N ALA A 31 -5.23 14.54 -10.26
CA ALA A 31 -4.65 15.76 -10.80
C ALA A 31 -5.11 16.06 -12.24
N ALA A 32 -5.34 15.01 -13.04
CA ALA A 32 -5.83 15.10 -14.41
C ALA A 32 -7.36 15.24 -14.53
N GLY A 33 -8.10 15.20 -13.41
CA GLY A 33 -9.56 15.20 -13.41
C GLY A 33 -10.20 13.87 -13.82
N ALA A 34 -9.45 12.77 -13.71
CA ALA A 34 -9.85 11.41 -14.07
C ALA A 34 -9.85 10.47 -12.84
N ALA A 35 -10.17 11.01 -11.65
CA ALA A 35 -10.15 10.23 -10.42
C ALA A 35 -11.15 9.08 -10.47
N PRO A 36 -10.73 7.84 -10.18
CA PRO A 36 -11.67 6.72 -10.07
C PRO A 36 -12.64 6.91 -8.89
N GLU A 37 -13.92 6.56 -9.09
CA GLU A 37 -14.89 6.28 -8.03
C GLU A 37 -14.40 5.08 -7.19
N ARG A 38 -14.01 5.35 -5.94
CA ARG A 38 -13.47 4.34 -5.02
C ARG A 38 -14.50 3.23 -4.76
N ASN A 39 -14.11 1.96 -4.93
CA ASN A 39 -14.88 0.83 -4.42
C ASN A 39 -14.98 0.94 -2.87
N PRO A 40 -16.18 1.05 -2.28
CA PRO A 40 -16.35 1.32 -0.84
C PRO A 40 -15.90 0.17 0.08
N ALA A 41 -15.49 -0.98 -0.45
CA ALA A 41 -15.17 -2.17 0.33
C ALA A 41 -13.75 -2.21 0.92
N GLY A 42 -12.79 -1.39 0.46
CA GLY A 42 -11.49 -1.14 1.11
C GLY A 42 -10.54 -2.34 1.38
N ASP A 43 -10.97 -3.58 1.16
CA ASP A 43 -10.33 -4.79 1.68
C ASP A 43 -10.11 -5.87 0.60
N HIS A 44 -10.06 -5.53 -0.69
CA HIS A 44 -9.88 -6.51 -1.77
C HIS A 44 -8.65 -6.28 -2.67
N PRO A 45 -8.06 -7.37 -3.20
CA PRO A 45 -6.81 -7.34 -3.93
C PRO A 45 -7.01 -6.80 -5.35
N ALA A 46 -6.04 -5.98 -5.78
CA ALA A 46 -5.95 -5.36 -7.10
C ALA A 46 -6.49 -6.24 -8.25
N THR A 47 -7.56 -5.80 -8.91
CA THR A 47 -7.85 -6.23 -10.28
C THR A 47 -7.23 -5.23 -11.24
N ALA A 48 -6.08 -5.61 -11.79
CA ALA A 48 -5.45 -4.87 -12.87
C ALA A 48 -5.85 -5.49 -14.22
N VAL A 49 -6.93 -5.00 -14.83
CA VAL A 49 -7.15 -5.09 -16.29
C VAL A 49 -7.93 -3.85 -16.76
N PRO A 50 -7.29 -2.84 -17.37
CA PRO A 50 -7.97 -1.69 -18.00
C PRO A 50 -8.58 -2.00 -19.39
N ASP A 51 -8.70 -3.27 -19.78
CA ASP A 51 -9.20 -3.69 -21.11
C ASP A 51 -10.73 -3.85 -21.15
N GLN A 52 -11.38 -4.02 -20.01
CA GLN A 52 -12.84 -4.14 -19.96
C GLN A 52 -13.41 -2.73 -19.83
N ALA A 53 -13.86 -2.17 -20.96
CA ALA A 53 -14.52 -0.87 -21.06
C ALA A 53 -15.66 -0.75 -20.02
N GLY A 54 -15.35 -0.20 -18.85
CA GLY A 54 -16.29 -0.02 -17.74
C GLY A 54 -15.82 -0.48 -16.36
N ALA A 55 -14.68 -1.16 -16.22
CA ALA A 55 -14.12 -1.50 -14.91
C ALA A 55 -13.12 -0.42 -14.46
N GLU A 56 -13.43 0.25 -13.35
CA GLU A 56 -12.50 1.18 -12.70
C GLU A 56 -11.29 0.42 -12.14
N PRO A 57 -10.05 0.96 -12.27
CA PRO A 57 -8.88 0.30 -11.73
C PRO A 57 -8.95 0.26 -10.21
N ASP A 58 -8.98 -0.94 -9.64
CA ASP A 58 -8.85 -1.16 -8.20
C ASP A 58 -7.38 -0.98 -7.81
N LEU A 59 -7.04 0.25 -7.40
CA LEU A 59 -5.68 0.66 -7.06
C LEU A 59 -5.46 0.55 -5.55
N ASP A 60 -4.36 -0.12 -5.15
CA ASP A 60 -3.95 -0.20 -3.74
C ASP A 60 -3.53 1.17 -3.16
N GLY A 61 -3.07 2.09 -4.03
CA GLY A 61 -2.66 3.42 -3.63
C GLY A 61 -3.84 4.37 -3.41
N VAL A 62 -3.59 5.47 -2.70
CA VAL A 62 -4.58 6.54 -2.53
C VAL A 62 -4.08 7.85 -3.10
N SER A 63 -4.99 8.72 -3.53
CA SER A 63 -4.60 10.07 -3.92
C SER A 63 -4.14 10.87 -2.70
N LEU A 64 -2.98 11.50 -2.83
CA LEU A 64 -2.40 12.38 -1.82
C LEU A 64 -2.89 13.82 -1.95
N LEU A 65 -3.56 14.20 -3.06
CA LEU A 65 -3.95 15.59 -3.30
C LEU A 65 -4.80 16.20 -2.17
N PRO A 66 -5.82 15.50 -1.62
CA PRO A 66 -6.58 16.05 -0.51
C PRO A 66 -5.72 16.34 0.73
N PHE A 67 -4.69 15.53 0.98
CA PHE A 67 -3.77 15.72 2.10
C PHE A 67 -2.78 16.85 1.85
N LEU A 68 -2.25 16.94 0.62
CA LEU A 68 -1.27 17.94 0.23
C LEU A 68 -1.87 19.34 0.05
N THR A 69 -3.17 19.44 -0.26
CA THR A 69 -3.91 20.71 -0.39
C THR A 69 -4.60 21.15 0.91
N GLY A 70 -4.56 20.33 1.96
CA GLY A 70 -5.16 20.61 3.26
C GLY A 70 -6.67 20.31 3.35
N GLY A 71 -7.25 19.68 2.32
CA GLY A 71 -8.65 19.22 2.35
C GLY A 71 -8.87 18.00 3.25
N ARG A 72 -7.82 17.23 3.56
CA ARG A 72 -7.81 16.13 4.52
C ARG A 72 -6.57 16.19 5.40
N SER A 73 -6.69 15.72 6.64
CA SER A 73 -5.59 15.62 7.60
C SER A 73 -5.45 14.18 8.08
N GLY A 74 -4.26 13.82 8.57
CA GLY A 74 -3.95 12.48 9.08
C GLY A 74 -3.24 11.59 8.07
N GLU A 75 -3.27 10.28 8.37
CA GLU A 75 -2.57 9.26 7.58
C GLU A 75 -3.37 8.91 6.32
N PRO A 76 -2.73 8.82 5.14
CA PRO A 76 -3.41 8.34 3.93
C PRO A 76 -3.74 6.85 3.98
N HIS A 77 -3.02 6.08 4.81
CA HIS A 77 -3.08 4.63 4.89
C HIS A 77 -3.19 4.16 6.33
N ASP A 78 -4.15 3.28 6.62
CA ASP A 78 -4.26 2.63 7.93
C ASP A 78 -3.17 1.56 8.14
N VAL A 79 -2.83 0.89 7.04
CA VAL A 79 -1.80 -0.16 6.99
C VAL A 79 -1.07 -0.10 5.65
N LEU A 80 0.25 -0.31 5.69
CA LEU A 80 1.09 -0.54 4.52
C LEU A 80 1.72 -1.93 4.60
N TYR A 81 1.80 -2.63 3.47
CA TYR A 81 2.34 -3.98 3.37
C TYR A 81 3.53 -4.03 2.41
N TRP A 82 4.44 -4.97 2.66
CA TRP A 82 5.58 -5.26 1.79
C TRP A 82 5.78 -6.77 1.68
N HIS A 83 6.10 -7.21 0.47
CA HIS A 83 6.47 -8.57 0.15
C HIS A 83 7.71 -8.57 -0.76
N TYR A 84 8.79 -9.20 -0.31
CA TYR A 84 10.03 -9.35 -1.07
C TYR A 84 10.63 -10.74 -0.85
N GLY A 85 10.31 -11.67 -1.76
CA GLY A 85 10.69 -13.08 -1.58
C GLY A 85 10.17 -13.62 -0.23
N PRO A 86 11.04 -14.15 0.65
CA PRO A 86 10.63 -14.66 1.96
C PRO A 86 10.48 -13.56 3.03
N GLU A 87 10.74 -12.29 2.68
CA GLU A 87 10.66 -11.17 3.61
C GLU A 87 9.32 -10.47 3.48
N HIS A 88 8.72 -10.19 4.64
CA HIS A 88 7.39 -9.58 4.72
C HIS A 88 7.39 -8.50 5.79
N ALA A 89 6.69 -7.40 5.51
CA ALA A 89 6.51 -6.36 6.51
C ALA A 89 5.11 -5.77 6.47
N LEU A 90 4.69 -5.29 7.63
CA LEU A 90 3.46 -4.53 7.83
C LEU A 90 3.79 -3.29 8.65
N ARG A 91 3.24 -2.13 8.27
CA ARG A 91 3.26 -0.92 9.11
C ARG A 91 1.84 -0.43 9.35
N SER A 92 1.49 -0.18 10.61
CA SER A 92 0.23 0.47 11.00
C SER A 92 0.54 1.56 12.02
N GLY A 93 0.37 2.82 11.60
CA GLY A 93 0.84 3.99 12.33
C GLY A 93 2.34 3.90 12.69
N PRO A 94 2.72 3.99 13.98
CA PRO A 94 4.10 3.87 14.41
C PRO A 94 4.59 2.42 14.53
N TRP A 95 3.71 1.43 14.44
CA TRP A 95 4.08 0.04 14.65
C TRP A 95 4.48 -0.62 13.34
N LYS A 96 5.56 -1.40 13.39
CA LYS A 96 6.03 -2.19 12.26
C LYS A 96 6.25 -3.63 12.69
N LEU A 97 5.70 -4.56 11.92
CA LEU A 97 6.00 -5.97 11.98
C LEU A 97 6.93 -6.31 10.82
N LEU A 98 8.04 -6.99 11.07
CA LEU A 98 9.02 -7.33 10.05
C LEU A 98 9.47 -8.78 10.22
N ARG A 99 9.30 -9.58 9.17
CA ARG A 99 9.93 -10.88 9.02
C ARG A 99 11.10 -10.75 8.05
N ARG A 100 12.32 -10.88 8.57
CA ARG A 100 13.52 -10.97 7.74
C ARG A 100 13.71 -12.40 7.27
N ARG A 101 14.47 -12.60 6.20
CA ARG A 101 14.76 -13.94 5.67
C ARG A 101 15.40 -14.87 6.71
N SER A 102 16.23 -14.32 7.59
CA SER A 102 16.95 -15.06 8.64
C SER A 102 16.12 -15.34 9.89
N ASP A 103 14.91 -14.79 10.00
CA ASP A 103 14.12 -14.85 11.22
C ASP A 103 13.03 -15.92 11.13
N ASP A 104 12.97 -16.77 12.15
CA ASP A 104 11.93 -17.79 12.28
C ASP A 104 10.55 -17.18 12.57
N ARG A 105 10.52 -16.04 13.28
CA ARG A 105 9.31 -15.28 13.58
C ARG A 105 9.45 -13.80 13.20
N PRO A 106 8.35 -13.12 12.82
CA PRO A 106 8.36 -11.67 12.72
C PRO A 106 8.75 -11.00 14.04
N ARG A 107 9.40 -9.84 13.95
CA ARG A 107 9.73 -8.95 15.07
C ARG A 107 8.82 -7.72 15.04
N LEU A 108 8.56 -7.13 16.20
CA LEU A 108 7.70 -5.96 16.36
C LEU A 108 8.52 -4.74 16.80
N TYR A 109 8.34 -3.63 16.11
CA TYR A 109 9.05 -2.37 16.37
C TYR A 109 8.07 -1.20 16.52
N HIS A 110 8.48 -0.19 17.30
CA HIS A 110 7.78 1.09 17.40
C HIS A 110 8.64 2.22 16.83
N LEU A 111 8.37 2.59 15.58
CA LEU A 111 9.22 3.48 14.77
C LEU A 111 9.26 4.94 15.26
N ALA A 112 8.29 5.37 16.06
CA ALA A 112 8.34 6.73 16.64
C ALA A 112 9.39 6.86 17.76
N THR A 113 9.78 5.75 18.38
CA THR A 113 10.76 5.72 19.48
C THR A 113 12.03 4.93 19.12
N ASP A 114 11.97 4.06 18.12
CA ASP A 114 13.06 3.23 17.64
C ASP A 114 13.05 3.16 16.12
N ILE A 115 13.44 4.26 15.47
CA ILE A 115 13.51 4.37 14.01
C ILE A 115 14.55 3.41 13.40
N ALA A 116 15.53 2.98 14.20
CA ALA A 116 16.61 2.09 13.80
C ALA A 116 16.27 0.60 13.95
N GLU A 117 15.08 0.26 14.46
CA GLU A 117 14.57 -1.12 14.60
C GLU A 117 15.52 -2.01 15.43
N THR A 118 16.04 -1.45 16.51
CA THR A 118 17.05 -2.09 17.36
C THR A 118 16.45 -2.95 18.46
N ARG A 119 15.21 -2.69 18.88
CA ARG A 119 14.55 -3.40 19.98
C ARG A 119 13.29 -4.12 19.50
N ASP A 120 13.33 -5.45 19.49
CA ASP A 120 12.12 -6.27 19.29
C ASP A 120 11.21 -6.17 20.53
N LEU A 121 9.96 -5.81 20.30
CA LEU A 121 8.91 -5.63 21.32
C LEU A 121 7.85 -6.74 21.26
N ALA A 122 8.04 -7.78 20.45
CA ALA A 122 7.01 -8.81 20.26
C ALA A 122 6.57 -9.48 21.57
N ASP A 123 7.54 -9.83 22.43
CA ASP A 123 7.27 -10.49 23.72
C ASP A 123 6.74 -9.50 24.77
N GLU A 124 7.06 -8.21 24.64
CA GLU A 124 6.59 -7.13 25.53
C GLU A 124 5.20 -6.61 25.16
N GLN A 125 4.76 -6.81 23.92
CA GLN A 125 3.49 -6.31 23.38
C GLN A 125 2.72 -7.44 22.67
N PRO A 126 2.38 -8.54 23.36
CA PRO A 126 1.88 -9.77 22.74
C PRO A 126 0.53 -9.58 22.01
N GLU A 127 -0.38 -8.77 22.58
CA GLU A 127 -1.67 -8.48 21.95
C GLU A 127 -1.50 -7.73 20.62
N ARG A 128 -0.61 -6.74 20.61
CA ARG A 128 -0.32 -5.95 19.41
C ARG A 128 0.42 -6.78 18.37
N TYR A 129 1.37 -7.58 18.80
CA TYR A 129 2.05 -8.55 17.95
C TYR A 129 1.04 -9.47 17.26
N ALA A 130 0.13 -10.10 18.03
CA ALA A 130 -0.87 -11.00 17.49
C ALA A 130 -1.81 -10.30 16.51
N ALA A 131 -2.28 -9.09 16.83
CA ALA A 131 -3.16 -8.32 15.96
C ALA A 131 -2.49 -7.96 14.61
N LEU A 132 -1.26 -7.47 14.64
CA LEU A 132 -0.53 -7.13 13.41
C LEU A 132 -0.12 -8.37 12.63
N LYS A 133 0.24 -9.46 13.32
CA LYS A 133 0.56 -10.73 12.66
C LYS A 133 -0.67 -11.28 11.93
N ALA A 134 -1.84 -11.26 12.55
CA ALA A 134 -3.08 -11.70 11.91
C ALA A 134 -3.39 -10.89 10.64
N LYS A 135 -3.21 -9.57 10.67
CA LYS A 135 -3.36 -8.71 9.49
C LYS A 135 -2.37 -9.07 8.38
N LEU A 136 -1.10 -9.29 8.74
CA LEU A 136 -0.07 -9.67 7.77
C LEU A 136 -0.38 -11.04 7.15
N ASP A 137 -0.72 -12.04 7.95
CA ASP A 137 -1.04 -13.39 7.49
C ASP A 137 -2.26 -13.37 6.53
N ALA A 138 -3.30 -12.59 6.86
CA ALA A 138 -4.48 -12.44 6.02
C ALA A 138 -4.15 -11.79 4.66
N TRP A 139 -3.32 -10.74 4.67
CA TRP A 139 -2.90 -10.07 3.44
C TRP A 139 -2.04 -10.99 2.55
N LEU A 140 -1.16 -11.80 3.14
CA LEU A 140 -0.36 -12.78 2.40
C LEU A 140 -1.24 -13.85 1.75
N ALA A 141 -2.20 -14.40 2.49
CA ALA A 141 -3.14 -15.39 1.97
C ALA A 141 -3.98 -14.86 0.79
N ALA A 142 -4.45 -13.61 0.89
CA ALA A 142 -5.17 -12.96 -0.20
C ALA A 142 -4.28 -12.73 -1.42
N SER A 143 -3.02 -12.30 -1.20
CA SER A 143 -2.04 -12.06 -2.28
C SER A 143 -1.68 -13.36 -3.01
N ASP A 144 -1.50 -14.45 -2.28
CA ASP A 144 -1.21 -15.78 -2.85
C ASP A 144 -2.40 -16.32 -3.65
N ALA A 145 -3.63 -16.13 -3.14
CA ALA A 145 -4.85 -16.53 -3.84
C ALA A 145 -5.02 -15.78 -5.17
N GLU A 146 -4.75 -14.47 -5.17
CA GLU A 146 -4.79 -13.66 -6.40
C GLU A 146 -3.70 -14.06 -7.39
N ALA A 147 -2.47 -14.31 -6.91
CA ALA A 147 -1.39 -14.79 -7.76
C ALA A 147 -1.73 -16.16 -8.41
N ALA A 148 -2.32 -17.06 -7.64
CA ALA A 148 -2.79 -18.36 -8.15
C ALA A 148 -3.92 -18.20 -9.18
N ARG A 149 -4.87 -17.27 -8.94
CA ARG A 149 -5.94 -16.96 -9.90
C ARG A 149 -5.35 -16.48 -11.23
N ARG A 150 -4.45 -15.50 -11.20
CA ARG A 150 -3.80 -14.94 -12.40
C ARG A 150 -2.97 -15.99 -13.15
N ALA A 151 -2.31 -16.90 -12.43
CA ALA A 151 -1.56 -18.00 -13.04
C ALA A 151 -2.47 -19.04 -13.73
N ALA A 152 -3.73 -19.16 -13.29
CA ALA A 152 -4.71 -20.06 -13.87
C ALA A 152 -5.47 -19.46 -15.08
N GLU A 153 -5.36 -18.15 -15.32
CA GLU A 153 -5.99 -17.49 -16.46
C GLU A 153 -5.24 -17.86 -17.77
N PRO A 154 -5.96 -18.30 -18.83
CA PRO A 154 -5.32 -18.62 -20.10
C PRO A 154 -4.67 -17.36 -20.70
N HIS A 155 -3.40 -17.45 -21.08
CA HIS A 155 -2.72 -16.40 -21.84
C HIS A 155 -3.43 -16.21 -23.19
N GLN A 156 -4.26 -15.17 -23.31
CA GLN A 156 -4.76 -14.74 -24.62
C GLN A 156 -3.62 -13.98 -25.32
N PRO A 157 -3.13 -14.44 -26.48
CA PRO A 157 -2.11 -13.71 -27.21
C PRO A 157 -2.68 -12.35 -27.63
N GLU A 158 -1.97 -11.26 -27.29
CA GLU A 158 -2.32 -9.92 -27.76
C GLU A 158 -2.43 -9.93 -29.28
N ALA A 159 -3.62 -9.58 -29.80
CA ALA A 159 -3.82 -9.38 -31.22
C ALA A 159 -2.98 -8.18 -31.64
N ARG A 160 -1.84 -8.44 -32.28
CA ARG A 160 -1.00 -7.39 -32.86
C ARG A 160 -1.86 -6.56 -33.82
N PRO A 161 -1.97 -5.24 -33.63
CA PRO A 161 -2.75 -4.41 -34.54
C PRO A 161 -2.19 -4.55 -35.97
N ALA A 162 -3.09 -4.73 -36.93
CA ALA A 162 -2.76 -4.83 -38.35
C ALA A 162 -2.01 -3.56 -38.82
N PRO A 163 -1.07 -3.69 -39.78
CA PRO A 163 -0.19 -2.60 -40.22
C PRO A 163 -0.93 -1.42 -40.85
#